data_AF-A0A7G9S461-F1
#
_entry.id   AF-A0A7G9S461-F1
#
_cell.length_a   1.000
_cell.length_b   1.000
_cell.length_c   1.000
_cell.angle_alpha   90.00
_cell.angle_beta   90.00
_cell.angle_gamma   90.00
#
_symmetry.space_group_name_H-M   'P 1'
#
loop_
_entity.id
_entity.type
_entity.pdbx_description
1 polymer ?
#
loop_
_entity_poly.entity_id
_entity_poly.type
_entity_poly.pdbx_seq_one_letter_code
_entity_poly.pdbx_strand_id
1 'polypeptide(L)' 'MESATPSQPEDGEVLPEEGSDGLLDRLELIESQPLEHRAAGFEQLHDALLAELQRSDHDGA' A
#
# COMPACT_ATOMS: atom_id res chain seq x y z
N MET A 1 2.50 -8.72 -46.42
CA MET A 1 3.45 -8.26 -45.39
C MET A 1 2.63 -7.92 -44.17
N GLU A 2 2.49 -8.90 -43.28
CA GLU A 2 2.01 -8.69 -41.92
C GLU A 2 3.06 -7.90 -41.15
N SER A 3 2.65 -6.89 -40.41
CA SER A 3 3.46 -6.30 -39.35
C SER A 3 2.56 -6.22 -38.13
N ALA A 4 2.48 -7.36 -37.45
CA ALA A 4 1.92 -7.44 -36.11
C ALA A 4 2.79 -6.56 -35.20
N THR A 5 2.20 -5.49 -34.70
CA THR A 5 2.74 -4.70 -33.59
C THR A 5 2.88 -5.65 -32.39
N PRO A 6 4.04 -5.69 -31.71
CA PRO A 6 4.19 -6.53 -30.53
C PRO A 6 3.22 -6.05 -29.46
N SER A 7 2.31 -6.93 -29.03
CA SER A 7 1.56 -6.75 -27.78
C SER A 7 2.55 -6.74 -26.63
N GLN A 8 2.84 -5.54 -26.15
CA GLN A 8 3.44 -5.32 -24.84
C GLN A 8 2.49 -5.96 -23.80
N PRO A 9 2.97 -6.83 -22.90
CA PRO A 9 2.18 -7.18 -21.73
C PRO A 9 2.11 -5.94 -20.85
N GLU A 10 0.95 -5.27 -20.86
CA GLU A 10 0.58 -4.22 -19.91
C GLU A 10 0.22 -4.87 -18.56
N ASP A 11 1.05 -5.81 -18.08
CA ASP A 11 1.03 -6.23 -16.69
C ASP A 11 2.05 -5.33 -15.99
N GLY A 12 1.67 -4.05 -15.89
CA GLY A 12 2.24 -3.18 -14.89
C GLY A 12 1.85 -3.81 -13.57
N GLU A 13 2.76 -4.61 -13.02
CA GLU A 13 2.79 -4.86 -11.59
C GLU A 13 2.76 -3.46 -10.96
N VAL A 14 1.54 -3.04 -10.60
CA VAL A 14 1.32 -1.94 -9.69
C VAL A 14 1.94 -2.44 -8.39
N LEU A 15 3.26 -2.29 -8.29
CA LEU A 15 3.93 -2.20 -7.02
C LEU A 15 3.05 -1.22 -6.26
N PRO A 16 2.36 -1.66 -5.18
CA PRO A 16 1.46 -0.77 -4.48
C PRO A 16 2.29 0.45 -4.16
N GLU A 17 1.94 1.59 -4.76
CA GLU A 17 2.58 2.82 -4.36
C GLU A 17 2.32 2.88 -2.86
N GLU A 18 3.38 2.75 -2.07
CA GLU A 18 3.36 2.89 -0.62
C GLU A 18 3.08 4.36 -0.23
N GLY A 19 2.27 5.06 -1.04
CA GLY A 19 1.62 6.30 -0.68
C GLY A 19 0.44 6.00 0.26
N SER A 20 -0.01 7.04 0.95
CA SER A 20 -0.97 6.99 2.05
C SER A 20 -2.24 6.16 1.81
N ASP A 21 -2.70 6.04 0.55
CA ASP A 21 -3.89 5.24 0.20
C ASP A 21 -3.67 3.73 0.46
N GLY A 22 -2.49 3.19 0.15
CA GLY A 22 -2.21 1.76 0.34
C GLY A 22 -2.09 1.34 1.80
N LEU A 23 -1.80 2.28 2.71
CA LEU A 23 -1.73 2.00 4.15
C LEU A 23 -3.13 1.77 4.74
N LEU A 24 -4.13 2.51 4.28
CA LEU A 24 -5.51 2.37 4.78
C LEU A 24 -6.18 1.09 4.26
N ASP A 25 -5.85 0.62 3.06
CA ASP A 25 -6.33 -0.66 2.52
C ASP A 25 -5.98 -1.86 3.43
N ARG A 26 -4.92 -1.73 4.24
CA ARG A 26 -4.50 -2.75 5.21
C ARG A 26 -5.49 -2.94 6.37
N LEU A 27 -6.39 -1.99 6.61
CA LEU A 27 -7.43 -2.10 7.64
C LEU A 27 -8.32 -3.32 7.39
N GLU A 28 -8.81 -3.52 6.17
CA GLU A 28 -9.69 -4.64 5.84
C GLU A 28 -9.01 -5.99 6.11
N LEU A 29 -7.71 -6.08 5.80
CA LEU A 29 -6.90 -7.26 6.09
C LEU A 29 -6.76 -7.49 7.60
N ILE A 30 -6.54 -6.45 8.40
CA ILE A 30 -6.46 -6.56 9.86
C ILE A 30 -7.82 -7.01 10.42
N GLU A 31 -8.92 -6.43 9.96
CA GLU A 31 -10.25 -6.76 10.47
C GLU A 31 -10.72 -8.19 10.13
N SER A 32 -10.21 -8.76 9.04
CA SER A 32 -10.46 -10.17 8.68
C SER A 32 -9.74 -11.19 9.58
N GLN A 33 -8.75 -10.76 10.36
CA GLN A 33 -7.98 -11.64 11.23
C GLN A 33 -8.71 -11.95 12.55
N PRO A 34 -8.35 -13.06 13.23
CA PRO A 34 -8.84 -13.35 14.58
C PRO A 34 -8.52 -12.22 15.56
N LEU A 35 -9.40 -12.05 16.56
CA LEU A 35 -9.39 -10.89 17.45
C LEU A 35 -8.07 -10.73 18.22
N GLU A 36 -7.46 -11.86 18.58
CA GLU A 36 -6.15 -11.94 19.24
C GLU A 36 -4.98 -11.38 18.40
N HIS A 37 -5.12 -11.33 17.08
CA HIS A 37 -4.09 -10.81 16.16
C HIS A 37 -4.32 -9.35 15.76
N ARG A 38 -5.56 -8.87 15.88
CA ARG A 38 -5.95 -7.52 15.43
C ARG A 38 -5.18 -6.41 16.12
N ALA A 39 -4.95 -6.53 17.43
CA ALA A 39 -4.23 -5.51 18.20
C ALA A 39 -2.82 -5.25 17.63
N ALA A 40 -2.03 -6.31 17.42
CA ALA A 40 -0.69 -6.21 16.85
C ALA A 40 -0.70 -5.66 15.41
N GLY A 41 -1.72 -6.01 14.62
CA GLY A 41 -1.91 -5.46 13.28
C GLY A 41 -2.20 -3.95 13.30
N PHE A 42 -3.06 -3.49 14.20
CA PHE A 42 -3.36 -2.07 14.36
C PHE A 42 -2.18 -1.26 14.90
N GLU A 43 -1.36 -1.81 15.80
CA GLU A 43 -0.12 -1.15 16.26
C GLU A 43 0.85 -0.95 15.09
N GLN A 44 1.07 -1.97 14.27
CA GLN A 44 1.93 -1.84 13.08
C GLN A 44 1.40 -0.82 12.07
N LEU A 45 0.09 -0.80 11.85
CA LEU A 45 -0.53 0.18 10.96
C LEU A 45 -0.41 1.61 11.51
N HIS A 46 -0.59 1.78 12.82
CA HIS A 46 -0.41 3.08 13.48
C HIS A 46 1.02 3.62 13.28
N ASP A 47 2.02 2.79 13.54
CA ASP A 47 3.42 3.18 13.38
C ASP A 47 3.74 3.58 11.93
N ALA A 48 3.21 2.84 10.95
CA ALA A 48 3.37 3.15 9.54
C ALA A 48 2.72 4.49 9.14
N LEU A 49 1.48 4.74 9.59
CA LEU A 49 0.79 6.00 9.34
C LEU A 49 1.50 7.19 9.99
N LEU A 50 2.04 7.00 11.20
CA LEU A 50 2.80 8.03 11.89
C LEU A 50 4.09 8.36 11.14
N ALA A 51 4.80 7.35 10.63
CA ALA A 51 6.01 7.55 9.83
C ALA A 51 5.71 8.30 8.52
N GLU A 52 4.61 7.97 7.83
CA GLU A 52 4.22 8.64 6.60
C GLU A 52 3.77 10.10 6.84
N LEU A 53 3.05 10.35 7.93
CA LEU A 53 2.71 11.71 8.35
C LEU A 53 3.97 12.53 8.63
N GLN A 54 4.92 11.97 9.39
CA GLN A 54 6.19 12.63 9.67
C GLN A 54 6.94 12.91 8.37
N ARG A 55 7.04 11.95 7.46
CA ARG A 55 7.69 12.14 6.16
C ARG A 55 7.04 13.28 5.37
N SER A 56 5.71 13.30 5.29
CA SER A 56 4.95 14.35 4.60
C SER A 56 5.23 15.74 5.18
N ASP A 57 5.32 15.85 6.52
CA ASP A 57 5.69 17.09 7.21
C ASP A 57 7.13 17.53 6.90
N HIS A 58 8.07 16.58 6.71
CA HIS A 58 9.46 16.89 6.36
C HIS A 58 9.67 17.23 4.88
N ASP A 59 8.93 16.59 3.97
CA ASP A 59 9.00 16.83 2.53
C ASP A 59 8.26 18.12 2.10
N GLY A 60 7.39 18.65 2.98
CA GLY A 60 6.66 19.90 2.77
C GLY A 60 7.34 21.19 3.30
N ALA A 61 8.53 21.08 3.91
CA ALA A 61 9.24 22.18 4.58
C ALA A 61 10.34 22.85 3.74
#